data_AF-W7M072-F1
#
_entry.id   AF-W7M072-F1
#
_cell.length_a   1.000
_cell.length_b   1.000
_cell.length_c   1.000
_cell.angle_alpha   90.00
_cell.angle_beta   90.00
_cell.angle_gamma   90.00
#
_symmetry.space_group_name_H-M   'P 1'
#
loop_
_entity.id
_entity.type
_entity.pdbx_description
1 polymer ?
#
loop_
_entity_poly.entity_id
_entity_poly.type
_entity_poly.pdbx_seq_one_letter_code
_entity_poly.pdbx_strand_id
1 'polypeptide(L)'
;MKMDRRETGIVLSREKRQNLWRGDGIPVDWAWVYDNSEASWPGFRAKLVSALKRDGVDLKFVLIFGPDAITAGGGYNPECWNCGDAITSDISRSVDFRYPNSLRQLAGCEPWINLEDGRARFDNKISICRQNRTRPRGTIRFIPCDLDQRPQDAPSSTKIREIIESSPEEEWEEKLKGIALHPKLLVEYLKELPPPTKPATESKEDLAKKEWERIVW
;
A
#
# COMPACT_ATOMS: atom_id res chain seq x y z
N MET A 1 -4.31 -30.35 -9.49
CA MET A 1 -3.07 -29.54 -9.46
C MET A 1 -3.44 -28.10 -9.82
N LYS A 2 -3.48 -27.18 -8.84
CA LYS A 2 -3.78 -25.76 -9.09
C LYS A 2 -2.55 -25.15 -9.76
N MET A 3 -2.64 -24.81 -11.04
CA MET A 3 -1.64 -23.95 -11.67
C MET A 3 -1.82 -22.53 -11.12
N ASP A 4 -0.77 -22.02 -10.50
CA ASP A 4 -0.75 -20.71 -9.87
C ASP A 4 -0.63 -19.64 -10.97
N ARG A 5 -1.63 -18.75 -11.07
CA ARG A 5 -1.53 -17.54 -11.90
C ARG A 5 -0.60 -16.58 -11.14
N ARG A 6 0.72 -16.57 -11.42
CA ARG A 6 1.69 -15.45 -11.24
C ARG A 6 3.17 -15.92 -11.24
N GLU A 7 3.70 -16.47 -12.34
CA GLU A 7 5.16 -16.70 -12.44
C GLU A 7 5.92 -15.69 -13.32
N THR A 8 5.31 -14.57 -13.70
CA THR A 8 5.95 -13.55 -14.57
C THR A 8 5.86 -12.12 -14.00
N GLY A 9 5.85 -11.97 -12.68
CA GLY A 9 5.85 -10.65 -12.07
C GLY A 9 7.20 -9.94 -12.23
N ILE A 10 7.19 -8.67 -12.62
CA ILE A 10 8.35 -7.79 -12.47
C ILE A 10 8.68 -7.69 -10.98
N VAL A 11 9.75 -8.36 -10.54
CA VAL A 11 10.22 -8.34 -9.15
C VAL A 11 11.59 -7.70 -9.09
N LEU A 12 11.64 -6.45 -8.64
CA LEU A 12 12.89 -5.76 -8.37
C LEU A 12 13.49 -6.21 -7.02
N SER A 13 14.81 -6.28 -6.96
CA SER A 13 15.52 -6.55 -5.71
C SER A 13 15.18 -5.49 -4.64
N ARG A 14 15.36 -5.82 -3.36
CA ARG A 14 15.12 -4.87 -2.26
C ARG A 14 15.95 -3.60 -2.45
N GLU A 15 17.21 -3.74 -2.82
CA GLU A 15 18.12 -2.63 -3.07
C GLU A 15 17.62 -1.72 -4.18
N LYS A 16 17.22 -2.28 -5.34
CA LYS A 16 16.61 -1.52 -6.43
C LYS A 16 15.34 -0.80 -5.99
N ARG A 17 14.46 -1.48 -5.23
CA ARG A 17 13.23 -0.85 -4.69
C ARG A 17 13.53 0.28 -3.71
N GLN A 18 14.54 0.14 -2.85
CA GLN A 18 14.97 1.20 -1.94
C GLN A 18 15.58 2.37 -2.71
N ASN A 19 16.36 2.09 -3.74
CA ASN A 19 16.94 3.14 -4.57
C ASN A 19 15.89 3.88 -5.41
N LEU A 20 14.79 3.23 -5.81
CA LEU A 20 13.64 3.93 -6.41
C LEU A 20 12.99 4.94 -5.46
N TRP A 21 13.11 4.77 -4.14
CA TRP A 21 12.67 5.80 -3.19
C TRP A 21 13.72 6.88 -2.96
N ARG A 22 15.02 6.51 -2.98
CA ARG A 22 16.12 7.42 -2.69
C ARG A 22 16.54 8.29 -3.88
N GLY A 23 16.44 7.75 -5.11
CA GLY A 23 16.89 8.28 -6.40
C GLY A 23 17.34 9.73 -6.41
N ASP A 24 16.50 10.62 -6.93
CA ASP A 24 16.73 12.07 -7.00
C ASP A 24 16.40 12.77 -5.65
N GLY A 25 16.34 11.99 -4.56
CA GLY A 25 15.83 12.40 -3.27
C GLY A 25 14.34 12.10 -3.09
N ILE A 26 13.92 11.92 -1.84
CA ILE A 26 12.50 11.99 -1.51
C ILE A 26 12.13 13.48 -1.59
N PRO A 27 11.03 13.88 -2.25
CA PRO A 27 10.68 15.29 -2.45
C PRO A 27 10.16 15.99 -1.18
N VAL A 28 10.66 15.59 -0.01
CA VAL A 28 10.41 16.17 1.31
C VAL A 28 11.63 15.97 2.21
N ASP A 29 11.86 16.89 3.15
CA ASP A 29 12.98 16.86 4.10
C ASP A 29 12.72 16.03 5.37
N TRP A 30 11.46 15.61 5.58
CA TRP A 30 11.03 14.89 6.78
C TRP A 30 10.89 13.36 6.60
N ALA A 31 11.12 12.85 5.38
CA ALA A 31 11.03 11.42 5.09
C ALA A 31 12.40 10.78 4.94
N TRP A 32 12.48 9.48 5.27
CA TRP A 32 13.69 8.68 5.13
C TRP A 32 13.33 7.23 4.82
N VAL A 33 14.22 6.52 4.13
CA VAL A 33 14.04 5.10 3.79
C VAL A 33 14.86 4.24 4.73
N TYR A 34 14.18 3.39 5.51
CA TYR A 34 14.81 2.32 6.28
C TYR A 34 15.38 1.25 5.33
N ASP A 35 16.69 1.02 5.36
CA ASP A 35 17.39 0.09 4.46
C ASP A 35 17.46 -1.35 4.96
N ASN A 36 17.27 -1.58 6.25
CA ASN A 36 17.37 -2.94 6.77
C ASN A 36 16.12 -3.77 6.45
N SER A 37 16.18 -5.07 6.75
CA SER A 37 15.06 -5.98 6.50
C SER A 37 13.87 -5.69 7.41
N GLU A 38 12.67 -6.05 6.96
CA GLU A 38 11.47 -6.06 7.81
C GLU A 38 11.68 -6.91 9.08
N ALA A 39 12.37 -8.05 8.98
CA ALA A 39 12.70 -8.88 10.13
C ALA A 39 13.56 -8.16 11.20
N SER A 40 14.35 -7.16 10.81
CA SER A 40 15.16 -6.37 11.75
C SER A 40 14.38 -5.22 12.40
N TRP A 41 13.23 -4.85 11.85
CA TRP A 41 12.44 -3.70 12.28
C TRP A 41 12.08 -3.72 13.77
N PRO A 42 11.60 -4.84 14.36
CA PRO A 42 11.24 -4.87 15.78
C PRO A 42 12.42 -4.51 16.69
N GLY A 43 13.63 -5.00 16.36
CA GLY A 43 14.85 -4.75 17.11
C GLY A 43 15.34 -3.31 16.99
N PHE A 44 15.33 -2.75 15.78
CA PHE A 44 15.65 -1.34 15.55
C PHE A 44 14.71 -0.42 16.32
N ARG A 45 13.39 -0.65 16.19
CA ARG A 45 12.36 0.11 16.88
C ARG A 45 12.53 0.12 18.39
N ALA A 46 12.74 -1.06 19.00
CA ALA A 46 12.94 -1.17 20.44
C ALA A 46 14.17 -0.39 20.93
N LYS A 47 15.28 -0.45 20.19
CA LYS A 47 16.50 0.31 20.50
C LYS A 47 16.30 1.81 20.38
N LEU A 48 15.63 2.28 19.33
CA LEU A 48 15.36 3.71 19.12
C LEU A 48 14.47 4.28 20.22
N VAL A 49 13.37 3.58 20.56
CA VAL A 49 12.48 3.98 21.66
C VAL A 49 13.26 4.05 22.98
N SER A 50 14.06 3.03 23.27
CA SER A 50 14.83 2.97 24.52
C SER A 50 15.89 4.07 24.59
N ALA A 51 16.53 4.40 23.46
CA ALA A 51 17.51 5.47 23.39
C ALA A 51 16.86 6.83 23.69
N LEU A 52 15.80 7.18 22.96
CA LEU A 52 15.10 8.46 23.11
C LEU A 52 14.42 8.62 24.47
N LYS A 53 13.92 7.53 25.04
CA LYS A 53 13.31 7.56 26.38
C LYS A 53 14.33 7.96 27.46
N ARG A 54 15.61 7.62 27.32
CA ARG A 54 16.66 8.07 28.25
C ARG A 54 16.88 9.58 28.18
N ASP A 55 16.57 10.18 27.05
CA ASP A 55 16.64 11.62 26.81
C ASP A 55 15.31 12.33 27.14
N GLY A 56 14.36 11.63 27.76
CA GLY A 56 13.04 12.17 28.12
C GLY A 56 12.07 12.31 26.95
N VAL A 57 12.38 11.72 25.79
CA VAL A 57 11.55 11.78 24.59
C VAL A 57 10.69 10.51 24.47
N ASP A 58 9.36 10.67 24.46
CA ASP A 58 8.42 9.57 24.23
C ASP A 58 8.14 9.42 22.72
N LEU A 59 8.77 8.41 22.10
CA LEU A 59 8.59 8.14 20.68
C LEU A 59 7.40 7.22 20.43
N LYS A 60 6.39 7.72 19.73
CA LYS A 60 5.24 6.94 19.25
C LYS A 60 5.35 6.62 17.77
N PHE A 61 5.08 5.35 17.41
CA PHE A 61 4.97 4.91 16.03
C PHE A 61 3.51 4.88 15.59
N VAL A 62 3.25 5.41 14.40
CA VAL A 62 1.93 5.42 13.76
C VAL A 62 2.08 4.81 12.38
N LEU A 63 1.17 3.91 12.02
CA LEU A 63 1.18 3.26 10.72
C LEU A 63 0.33 4.03 9.72
N ILE A 64 0.85 4.31 8.53
CA ILE A 64 0.10 4.93 7.45
C ILE A 64 -0.35 3.81 6.51
N PHE A 65 -1.66 3.63 6.36
CA PHE A 65 -2.23 2.63 5.48
C PHE A 65 -3.12 3.23 4.40
N GLY A 66 -3.05 2.60 3.23
CA GLY A 66 -4.00 2.83 2.17
C GLY A 66 -5.43 2.42 2.57
N PRO A 67 -6.43 2.93 1.85
CA PRO A 67 -7.85 2.64 2.07
C PRO A 67 -8.24 1.17 1.77
N ASP A 68 -7.35 0.38 1.18
CA ASP A 68 -7.50 -1.05 0.95
C ASP A 68 -7.06 -1.92 2.13
N ALA A 69 -6.21 -1.39 3.02
CA ALA A 69 -5.72 -2.11 4.19
C ALA A 69 -6.61 -1.92 5.43
N ILE A 70 -7.37 -0.81 5.50
CA ILE A 70 -8.32 -0.53 6.57
C ILE A 70 -9.71 -0.40 5.95
N THR A 71 -10.57 -1.38 6.21
CA THR A 71 -11.93 -1.44 5.64
C THR A 71 -12.98 -1.56 6.74
N ALA A 72 -14.24 -1.26 6.43
CA ALA A 72 -15.36 -1.35 7.37
C ALA A 72 -15.45 -2.75 7.98
N GLY A 73 -15.33 -3.79 7.15
CA GLY A 73 -15.43 -5.18 7.58
C GLY A 73 -14.15 -5.74 8.19
N GLY A 74 -12.97 -5.36 7.66
CA GLY A 74 -11.68 -5.86 8.12
C GLY A 74 -11.15 -5.16 9.38
N GLY A 75 -11.53 -3.90 9.59
CA GLY A 75 -11.00 -3.08 10.66
C GLY A 75 -9.50 -2.80 10.48
N TYR A 76 -8.78 -2.66 11.60
CA TYR A 76 -7.33 -2.48 11.65
C TYR A 76 -6.71 -3.54 12.57
N ASN A 77 -5.68 -4.23 12.10
CA ASN A 77 -4.86 -5.13 12.92
C ASN A 77 -3.59 -4.40 13.39
N PRO A 78 -3.43 -4.13 14.70
CA PRO A 78 -2.26 -3.42 15.22
C PRO A 78 -1.00 -4.31 15.33
N GLU A 79 -1.16 -5.63 15.20
CA GLU A 79 -0.05 -6.58 15.36
C GLU A 79 0.89 -6.60 14.16
N CYS A 80 0.40 -6.30 12.95
CA CYS A 80 1.17 -6.48 11.71
C CYS A 80 2.43 -5.60 11.61
N TRP A 81 2.55 -4.56 12.43
CA TRP A 81 3.76 -3.73 12.55
C TRP A 81 4.05 -3.31 14.00
N ASN A 82 3.38 -3.93 14.98
CA ASN A 82 3.39 -3.54 16.39
C ASN A 82 3.10 -2.03 16.59
N CYS A 83 2.16 -1.50 15.81
CA CYS A 83 1.69 -0.12 15.85
C CYS A 83 0.24 -0.14 16.32
N GLY A 84 -0.06 0.46 17.48
CA GLY A 84 -1.44 0.61 17.92
C GLY A 84 -2.18 1.69 17.13
N ASP A 85 -1.48 2.76 16.76
CA ASP A 85 -2.09 3.88 16.05
C ASP A 85 -1.92 3.74 14.54
N ALA A 86 -2.95 4.14 13.80
CA ALA A 86 -2.93 4.18 12.35
C ALA A 86 -3.55 5.48 11.80
N ILE A 87 -3.12 5.85 10.60
CA ILE A 87 -3.71 6.89 9.76
C ILE A 87 -4.11 6.24 8.44
N THR A 88 -5.31 6.57 7.96
CA THR A 88 -5.74 6.24 6.60
C THR A 88 -6.49 7.41 5.98
N SER A 89 -6.62 7.37 4.67
CA SER A 89 -7.24 8.42 3.86
C SER A 89 -7.82 7.80 2.59
N ASP A 90 -8.80 8.47 2.01
CA ASP A 90 -9.37 8.14 0.71
C ASP A 90 -8.76 8.95 -0.44
N ILE A 91 -7.57 9.54 -0.23
CA ILE A 91 -6.86 10.36 -1.23
C ILE A 91 -6.49 9.59 -2.50
N SER A 92 -6.16 8.31 -2.40
CA SER A 92 -5.75 7.50 -3.57
C SER A 92 -6.90 6.70 -4.18
N ARG A 93 -7.94 6.40 -3.41
CA ARG A 93 -9.17 5.71 -3.85
C ARG A 93 -10.21 5.78 -2.75
N SER A 94 -11.46 5.46 -3.08
CA SER A 94 -12.54 5.40 -2.08
C SER A 94 -12.27 4.37 -0.98
N VAL A 95 -12.76 4.69 0.23
CA VAL A 95 -12.93 3.75 1.33
C VAL A 95 -14.37 3.22 1.34
N ASP A 96 -14.58 2.00 1.86
CA ASP A 96 -15.90 1.38 1.98
C ASP A 96 -16.71 1.85 3.20
N PHE A 97 -16.13 2.75 3.99
CA PHE A 97 -16.74 3.30 5.20
C PHE A 97 -17.07 4.80 5.13
N ARG A 98 -16.71 5.53 4.06
CA ARG A 98 -17.09 6.95 3.91
C ARG A 98 -18.35 7.07 3.07
N TYR A 99 -19.37 7.70 3.64
CA TYR A 99 -20.60 8.11 2.96
C TYR A 99 -20.69 9.64 2.94
N PRO A 100 -21.58 10.24 2.13
CA PRO A 100 -21.65 11.71 1.99
C PRO A 100 -21.77 12.47 3.31
N ASN A 101 -22.48 11.92 4.30
CA ASN A 101 -22.75 12.59 5.58
C ASN A 101 -22.40 11.73 6.80
N SER A 102 -21.67 10.62 6.64
CA SER A 102 -21.38 9.72 7.75
C SER A 102 -20.19 8.82 7.49
N LEU A 103 -19.62 8.28 8.57
CA LEU A 103 -18.62 7.22 8.50
C LEU A 103 -19.20 5.94 9.10
N ARG A 104 -19.17 4.85 8.33
CA ARG A 104 -19.47 3.51 8.82
C ARG A 104 -18.46 3.13 9.90
N GLN A 105 -18.95 2.56 10.99
CA GLN A 105 -18.09 2.02 12.03
C GLN A 105 -17.21 0.89 11.49
N LEU A 106 -15.92 0.93 11.84
CA LEU A 106 -15.00 -0.15 11.53
C LEU A 106 -15.20 -1.33 12.49
N ALA A 107 -15.08 -2.55 11.97
CA ALA A 107 -15.09 -3.75 12.78
C ALA A 107 -14.03 -3.68 13.89
N GLY A 108 -14.44 -3.96 15.13
CA GLY A 108 -13.54 -3.95 16.27
C GLY A 108 -13.14 -2.56 16.78
N CYS A 109 -13.79 -1.48 16.32
CA CYS A 109 -13.53 -0.12 16.78
C CYS A 109 -14.77 0.54 17.38
N GLU A 110 -14.59 1.58 18.20
CA GLU A 110 -15.64 2.50 18.63
C GLU A 110 -16.20 3.30 17.42
N PRO A 111 -17.39 3.92 17.53
CA PRO A 111 -17.86 4.85 16.51
C PRO A 111 -16.88 6.01 16.26
N TRP A 112 -16.93 6.56 15.04
CA TRP A 112 -16.09 7.71 14.67
C TRP A 112 -16.50 8.98 15.41
N ILE A 113 -15.51 9.77 15.81
CA ILE A 113 -15.67 11.08 16.43
C ILE A 113 -14.82 12.09 15.67
N ASN A 114 -15.39 13.25 15.33
CA ASN A 114 -14.65 14.35 14.69
C ASN A 114 -13.78 15.07 15.72
N LEU A 115 -12.49 15.23 15.41
CA LEU A 115 -11.52 15.85 16.34
C LEU A 115 -11.81 17.33 16.61
N GLU A 116 -12.43 18.05 15.66
CA GLU A 116 -12.50 19.52 15.72
C GLU A 116 -13.79 20.07 16.35
N ASP A 117 -14.86 19.30 16.54
CA ASP A 117 -16.15 19.89 16.97
C ASP A 117 -17.07 19.02 17.85
N GLY A 118 -16.79 17.73 18.07
CA GLY A 118 -17.74 16.84 18.77
C GLY A 118 -19.14 16.77 18.13
N ARG A 119 -19.33 17.29 16.89
CA ARG A 119 -20.59 17.31 16.13
C ARG A 119 -20.44 16.61 14.77
N ALA A 120 -21.56 16.05 14.29
CA ALA A 120 -21.66 15.04 13.23
C ALA A 120 -21.85 15.60 11.79
N ARG A 121 -21.15 16.67 11.40
CA ARG A 121 -21.02 17.01 9.97
C ARG A 121 -19.60 16.65 9.54
N PHE A 122 -19.47 15.69 8.61
CA PHE A 122 -18.22 14.99 8.27
C PHE A 122 -17.45 15.60 7.09
N ASP A 123 -17.84 16.79 6.65
CA ASP A 123 -17.21 17.44 5.51
C ASP A 123 -15.80 17.93 5.90
N ASN A 124 -14.79 17.27 5.35
CA ASN A 124 -13.36 17.61 5.42
C ASN A 124 -12.71 17.65 6.81
N LYS A 125 -13.29 16.96 7.81
CA LYS A 125 -12.73 16.91 9.18
C LYS A 125 -12.01 15.60 9.46
N ILE A 126 -10.93 15.70 10.25
CA ILE A 126 -10.24 14.50 10.74
C ILE A 126 -11.15 13.79 11.74
N SER A 127 -11.42 12.51 11.47
CA SER A 127 -12.20 11.65 12.36
C SER A 127 -11.30 10.62 13.03
N ILE A 128 -11.63 10.26 14.27
CA ILE A 128 -10.93 9.22 15.05
C ILE A 128 -11.89 8.12 15.47
N CYS A 129 -11.40 6.88 15.50
CA CYS A 129 -12.02 5.80 16.26
C CYS A 129 -10.96 5.05 17.07
N ARG A 130 -11.36 4.48 18.20
CA ARG A 130 -10.48 3.69 19.07
C ARG A 130 -10.72 2.21 18.85
N GLN A 131 -9.67 1.40 18.90
CA GLN A 131 -9.80 -0.04 18.86
C GLN A 131 -10.39 -0.57 20.17
N ASN A 132 -11.34 -1.51 20.06
CA ASN A 132 -11.99 -2.15 21.21
C ASN A 132 -11.28 -3.43 21.66
N ARG A 133 -10.60 -4.12 20.73
CA ARG A 133 -10.13 -5.50 20.91
C ARG A 133 -8.72 -5.63 21.48
N THR A 134 -7.92 -4.57 21.41
CA THR A 134 -6.48 -4.59 21.74
C THR A 134 -6.16 -3.63 22.87
N ARG A 135 -5.28 -4.04 23.80
CA ARG A 135 -4.73 -3.19 24.87
C ARG A 135 -3.23 -3.03 24.65
N PRO A 136 -2.68 -1.80 24.70
CA PRO A 136 -3.39 -0.52 24.82
C PRO A 136 -4.24 -0.24 23.57
N ARG A 137 -5.38 0.45 23.76
CA ARG A 137 -6.30 0.76 22.67
C ARG A 137 -5.62 1.67 21.67
N GLY A 138 -5.43 1.17 20.45
CA GLY A 138 -4.95 1.95 19.33
C GLY A 138 -5.95 3.01 18.88
N THR A 139 -5.45 4.11 18.29
CA THR A 139 -6.30 5.13 17.65
C THR A 139 -6.11 5.11 16.14
N ILE A 140 -7.21 4.97 15.41
CA ILE A 140 -7.24 5.09 13.95
C ILE A 140 -7.74 6.48 13.61
N ARG A 141 -7.00 7.18 12.74
CA ARG A 141 -7.35 8.51 12.20
C ARG A 141 -7.73 8.35 10.74
N PHE A 142 -8.88 8.90 10.36
CA PHE A 142 -9.28 9.06 8.98
C PHE A 142 -9.10 10.53 8.58
N ILE A 143 -8.28 10.76 7.56
CA ILE A 143 -8.06 12.08 6.95
C ILE A 143 -8.83 12.08 5.62
N PRO A 144 -10.02 12.71 5.55
CA PRO A 144 -10.75 12.79 4.29
C PRO A 144 -9.97 13.62 3.27
N CYS A 145 -9.91 13.17 2.03
CA CYS A 145 -9.54 14.04 0.93
C CYS A 145 -10.75 14.89 0.50
N ASP A 146 -10.47 16.04 -0.12
CA ASP A 146 -11.46 16.73 -0.92
C ASP A 146 -11.83 15.84 -2.11
N LEU A 147 -13.12 15.52 -2.23
CA LEU A 147 -13.60 14.60 -3.27
C LEU A 147 -13.51 15.23 -4.67
N ASP A 148 -13.57 16.56 -4.75
CA ASP A 148 -13.43 17.29 -6.01
C ASP A 148 -11.97 17.35 -6.47
N GLN A 149 -11.02 17.19 -5.54
CA GLN A 149 -9.58 17.15 -5.81
C GLN A 149 -9.00 15.74 -5.86
N ARG A 150 -9.83 14.71 -5.62
CA ARG A 150 -9.34 13.33 -5.59
C ARG A 150 -8.89 12.91 -7.00
N PRO A 151 -7.65 12.42 -7.17
CA PRO A 151 -7.21 11.87 -8.45
C PRO A 151 -8.16 10.74 -8.89
N GLN A 152 -8.69 10.83 -10.11
CA GLN A 152 -9.53 9.76 -10.67
C GLN A 152 -8.74 8.47 -10.90
N ASP A 153 -7.44 8.61 -11.17
CA ASP A 153 -6.57 7.53 -11.57
C ASP A 153 -5.25 7.62 -10.79
N ALA A 154 -5.33 7.26 -9.50
CA ALA A 154 -4.18 7.29 -8.63
C ALA A 154 -3.13 6.25 -9.04
N PRO A 155 -1.82 6.57 -8.90
CA PRO A 155 -0.76 5.63 -9.24
C PRO A 155 -0.87 4.29 -8.50
N SER A 156 -0.61 3.19 -9.21
CA SER A 156 -0.55 1.84 -8.63
C SER A 156 0.50 0.98 -9.32
N SER A 157 1.07 0.01 -8.59
CA SER A 157 2.00 -0.96 -9.18
C SER A 157 1.36 -1.80 -10.29
N THR A 158 0.04 -1.99 -10.26
CA THR A 158 -0.69 -2.69 -11.33
C THR A 158 -0.68 -1.86 -12.61
N LYS A 159 -1.01 -0.57 -12.53
CA LYS A 159 -0.95 0.35 -13.67
C LYS A 159 0.47 0.46 -14.25
N ILE A 160 1.49 0.50 -13.40
CA ILE A 160 2.90 0.48 -13.83
C ILE A 160 3.19 -0.78 -14.66
N ARG A 161 2.76 -1.96 -14.18
CA ARG A 161 2.94 -3.23 -14.91
C ARG A 161 2.17 -3.24 -16.23
N GLU A 162 0.93 -2.76 -16.25
CA GLU A 162 0.13 -2.65 -17.48
C GLU A 162 0.81 -1.76 -18.53
N ILE A 163 1.41 -0.63 -18.13
CA ILE A 163 2.17 0.24 -19.05
C ILE A 163 3.35 -0.52 -19.64
N ILE A 164 4.12 -1.23 -18.81
CA ILE A 164 5.29 -2.00 -19.24
C ILE A 164 4.89 -3.15 -20.19
N GLU A 165 3.76 -3.81 -19.92
CA GLU A 165 3.25 -4.92 -20.75
C GLU A 165 2.63 -4.45 -22.08
N SER A 166 2.04 -3.26 -22.11
CA SER A 166 1.26 -2.76 -23.27
C SER A 166 1.99 -1.77 -24.17
N SER A 167 3.16 -1.28 -23.76
CA SER A 167 3.89 -0.22 -24.47
C SER A 167 5.31 -0.66 -24.85
N PRO A 168 5.84 -0.17 -25.99
CA PRO A 168 7.23 -0.41 -26.36
C PRO A 168 8.19 0.28 -25.38
N GLU A 169 9.41 -0.25 -25.26
CA GLU A 169 10.42 0.17 -24.27
C GLU A 169 10.79 1.66 -24.40
N GLU A 170 10.82 2.18 -25.62
CA GLU A 170 11.15 3.56 -25.95
C GLU A 170 10.13 4.56 -25.38
N GLU A 171 8.91 4.11 -25.10
CA GLU A 171 7.82 4.93 -24.57
C GLU A 171 7.69 4.83 -23.04
N TRP A 172 8.40 3.89 -22.38
CA TRP A 172 8.20 3.62 -20.96
C TRP A 172 8.49 4.83 -20.08
N GLU A 173 9.60 5.52 -20.31
CA GLU A 173 9.97 6.67 -19.46
C GLU A 173 8.89 7.75 -19.49
N GLU A 174 8.40 8.11 -20.67
CA GLU A 174 7.36 9.13 -20.84
C GLU A 174 6.04 8.69 -20.22
N LYS A 175 5.59 7.45 -20.49
CA LYS A 175 4.33 6.93 -19.97
C LYS A 175 4.33 6.72 -18.46
N LEU A 176 5.49 6.52 -17.85
CA LEU A 176 5.63 6.34 -16.40
C LEU A 176 5.74 7.67 -15.63
N LYS A 177 5.92 8.81 -16.31
CA LYS A 177 5.93 10.14 -15.67
C LYS A 177 4.63 10.40 -14.91
N GLY A 178 4.77 10.88 -13.68
CA GLY A 178 3.64 11.13 -12.77
C GLY A 178 2.98 9.86 -12.20
N ILE A 179 3.45 8.66 -12.56
CA ILE A 179 2.90 7.38 -12.08
C ILE A 179 3.93 6.61 -11.25
N ALA A 180 5.16 6.50 -11.73
CA ALA A 180 6.23 5.79 -11.03
C ALA A 180 7.15 6.75 -10.28
N LEU A 181 7.73 6.26 -9.17
CA LEU A 181 8.88 6.92 -8.55
C LEU A 181 10.08 6.81 -9.49
N HIS A 182 10.72 7.94 -9.80
CA HIS A 182 11.91 8.04 -10.65
C HIS A 182 11.82 7.20 -11.95
N PRO A 183 10.96 7.58 -12.91
CA PRO A 183 10.68 6.80 -14.12
C PRO A 183 11.93 6.35 -14.90
N LYS A 184 12.91 7.24 -15.05
CA LYS A 184 14.18 6.95 -15.73
C LYS A 184 14.96 5.81 -15.03
N LEU A 185 15.13 5.91 -13.71
CA LEU A 185 15.81 4.88 -12.92
C LEU A 185 15.04 3.55 -12.93
N LEU A 186 13.72 3.59 -12.91
CA LEU A 186 12.88 2.40 -13.05
C LEU A 186 13.13 1.71 -14.40
N VAL A 187 13.16 2.48 -15.50
CA VAL A 187 13.43 1.95 -16.84
C VAL A 187 14.82 1.33 -16.91
N GLU A 188 15.86 1.96 -16.36
CA GLU A 188 17.21 1.37 -16.27
C GLU A 188 17.17 0.00 -15.57
N TYR A 189 16.47 -0.11 -14.45
CA TYR A 189 16.34 -1.39 -13.74
C TYR A 189 15.54 -2.46 -14.49
N LEU A 190 14.55 -2.06 -15.29
CA LEU A 190 13.76 -2.97 -16.11
C LEU A 190 14.59 -3.56 -17.25
N LYS A 191 15.48 -2.77 -17.87
CA LYS A 191 16.37 -3.24 -18.95
C LYS A 191 17.40 -4.27 -18.48
N GLU A 192 17.74 -4.26 -17.20
CA GLU A 192 18.61 -5.28 -16.59
C GLU A 192 17.88 -6.60 -16.30
N LEU A 193 16.54 -6.61 -16.29
CA LEU A 193 15.79 -7.84 -16.07
C LEU A 193 15.84 -8.71 -17.34
N PRO A 194 15.83 -10.05 -17.18
CA PRO A 194 15.60 -10.92 -18.33
C PRO A 194 14.26 -10.53 -18.99
N PRO A 195 14.17 -10.58 -20.34
CA PRO A 195 12.94 -10.26 -21.03
C PRO A 195 11.80 -11.11 -20.45
N PRO A 196 10.61 -10.53 -20.24
CA PRO A 196 9.49 -11.26 -19.65
C PRO A 196 9.23 -12.51 -20.48
N THR A 197 9.39 -13.68 -19.85
CA THR A 197 9.02 -14.94 -20.47
C THR A 197 7.52 -14.87 -20.76
N LYS A 198 7.15 -14.74 -22.04
CA LYS A 198 5.75 -14.91 -22.45
C LYS A 198 5.27 -16.24 -21.84
N PRO A 199 4.10 -16.28 -21.18
CA PRO A 199 3.51 -17.57 -20.86
C PRO A 199 3.42 -18.34 -22.18
N ALA A 200 3.94 -19.57 -22.19
CA ALA A 200 3.79 -20.46 -23.32
C ALA A 200 2.31 -20.45 -23.69
N THR A 201 1.98 -20.03 -24.90
CA THR A 201 0.65 -20.27 -25.46
C THR A 201 0.46 -21.77 -25.45
N GLU A 202 -0.30 -22.30 -24.49
CA GLU A 202 -0.68 -23.71 -24.48
C GLU A 202 -1.24 -24.03 -25.87
N SER A 203 -0.65 -25.02 -26.53
CA SER A 203 -1.06 -25.37 -27.88
C SER A 203 -2.52 -25.85 -27.84
N LYS A 204 -3.25 -25.72 -28.95
CA LYS A 204 -4.61 -26.27 -29.03
C LYS A 204 -4.66 -27.77 -28.72
N GLU A 205 -3.56 -28.49 -28.93
CA GLU A 205 -3.42 -29.90 -28.57
C GLU A 205 -3.34 -30.10 -27.06
N ASP A 206 -2.66 -29.23 -26.31
CA ASP A 206 -2.57 -29.31 -24.84
C ASP A 206 -3.92 -29.01 -24.18
N LEU A 207 -4.70 -28.08 -24.75
CA LEU A 207 -6.07 -27.77 -24.31
C LEU A 207 -7.02 -28.94 -24.57
N ALA A 208 -6.94 -29.57 -25.75
CA ALA A 208 -7.77 -30.73 -26.09
C ALA A 208 -7.44 -31.94 -25.19
N LYS A 209 -6.18 -32.11 -24.80
CA LYS A 209 -5.74 -33.20 -23.92
C LYS A 209 -6.26 -33.03 -22.49
N LYS A 210 -6.23 -31.81 -21.94
CA LYS A 210 -6.81 -31.49 -20.63
C LYS A 210 -8.34 -31.60 -20.61
N GLU A 211 -9.00 -31.31 -21.72
CA GLU A 211 -10.44 -31.49 -21.87
C GLU A 211 -10.81 -32.98 -21.87
N TRP A 212 -9.99 -33.83 -22.51
CA TRP A 212 -10.18 -35.27 -22.49
C TRP A 212 -9.96 -35.87 -21.09
N GLU A 213 -8.92 -35.43 -20.38
CA GLU A 213 -8.62 -35.92 -19.02
C GLU A 213 -9.67 -35.51 -17.97
N ARG A 214 -10.42 -34.43 -18.21
CA ARG A 214 -11.55 -34.00 -17.36
C ARG A 214 -12.83 -34.81 -17.53
N ILE A 215 -12.99 -35.53 -18.64
CA ILE A 215 -14.19 -36.34 -18.90
C ILE A 215 -14.01 -37.76 -18.36
N VAL A 216 -12.78 -38.16 -18.02
CA VAL A 216 -12.44 -39.53 -17.61
C VAL A 216 -12.28 -39.71 -16.08
N TRP A 217 -12.52 -38.66 -15.27
CA TRP A 217 -12.64 -38.76 -13.81
C TRP A 217 -13.72 -37.85 -13.23
#